data_AF-A0A6A8LUX4-F1
#
_entry.id   AF-A0A6A8LUX4-F1
#
_cell.length_a   1.000
_cell.length_b   1.000
_cell.length_c   1.000
_cell.angle_alpha   90.00
_cell.angle_beta   90.00
_cell.angle_gamma   90.00
#
_symmetry.space_group_name_H-M   'P 1'
#
loop_
_entity.id
_entity.type
_entity.pdbx_description
1 polymer ?
#
loop_
_entity_poly.entity_id
_entity_poly.type
_entity_poly.pdbx_seq_one_letter_code
_entity_poly.pdbx_strand_id
1 'polypeptide(L)'
;QKELLAHIRMVFLTNLTSIYNWYQIHTGQSYFDKFAIQSPFTHLWSLSIEGQFYLFWPLLIILMCKYLPKKSVRFFLLIGLSLLSALEMMLLFKVGSDPSRVYYGTDTRVFSILIGAALAIVWPSSKLSQKLPNESRRILNITGIVCALLVILSFFKMNGEKAFVYHGGMYLFSIIS
;
A
#
# COMPACT_ATOMS: atom_id res chain seq x y z
N GLN A 1 2.28 31.11 -17.27
CA GLN A 1 3.22 31.22 -16.12
C GLN A 1 2.52 31.28 -14.75
N LYS A 2 1.52 32.14 -14.52
CA LYS A 2 0.79 32.20 -13.23
C LYS A 2 0.11 30.88 -12.84
N GLU A 3 -0.50 30.19 -13.79
CA GLU A 3 -1.14 28.89 -13.55
C GLU A 3 -0.13 27.80 -13.19
N LEU A 4 1.05 27.79 -13.83
CA LEU A 4 2.12 26.85 -13.51
C LEU A 4 2.64 27.05 -12.08
N LEU A 5 2.83 28.31 -11.67
CA LEU A 5 3.23 28.67 -10.30
C LEU A 5 2.16 28.26 -9.28
N ALA A 6 0.88 28.50 -9.57
CA ALA A 6 -0.22 28.07 -8.71
C ALA A 6 -0.25 26.54 -8.58
N HIS A 7 -0.04 25.82 -9.68
CA HIS A 7 0.03 24.36 -9.68
C HIS A 7 1.16 23.84 -8.80
N ILE A 8 2.38 24.36 -8.96
CA ILE A 8 3.54 23.96 -8.14
C ILE A 8 3.31 24.25 -6.66
N ARG A 9 2.70 25.40 -6.31
CA ARG A 9 2.35 25.72 -4.92
C ARG A 9 1.37 24.72 -4.33
N MET A 10 0.35 24.33 -5.08
CA MET A 10 -0.62 23.33 -4.63
C MET A 10 0.03 21.95 -4.46
N VAL A 11 0.89 21.54 -5.40
CA VAL A 11 1.68 20.30 -5.27
C VAL A 11 2.53 20.34 -4.01
N PHE A 12 3.22 21.45 -3.73
CA PHE A 12 4.05 21.58 -2.53
C PHE A 12 3.21 21.50 -1.24
N LEU A 13 2.14 22.29 -1.14
CA LEU A 13 1.28 22.34 0.05
C LEU A 13 0.63 20.98 0.33
N THR A 14 0.10 20.34 -0.71
CA THR A 14 -0.57 19.04 -0.57
C THR A 14 0.41 17.92 -0.19
N ASN A 15 1.66 17.98 -0.63
CA ASN A 15 2.70 17.06 -0.17
C ASN A 15 3.09 17.31 1.30
N LEU A 16 3.24 18.57 1.70
CA LEU A 16 3.54 18.94 3.08
C LEU A 16 2.47 18.44 4.05
N THR A 17 1.19 18.48 3.65
CA THR A 17 0.07 17.97 4.43
C THR A 17 -0.26 16.50 4.15
N SER A 18 0.54 15.80 3.33
CA SER A 18 0.34 14.39 2.97
C SER A 18 -1.03 14.07 2.34
N ILE A 19 -1.60 14.98 1.54
CA ILE A 19 -2.87 14.79 0.80
C ILE A 19 -2.69 14.82 -0.73
N TYR A 20 -1.44 14.75 -1.21
CA TYR A 20 -1.15 14.90 -2.63
C TYR A 20 -1.82 13.83 -3.50
N ASN A 21 -1.94 12.60 -3.00
CA ASN A 21 -2.65 11.53 -3.69
C ASN A 21 -4.13 11.88 -3.95
N TRP A 22 -4.81 12.49 -2.98
CA TRP A 22 -6.19 12.97 -3.14
C TRP A 22 -6.29 14.17 -4.07
N TYR A 23 -5.30 15.04 -4.07
CA TYR A 23 -5.22 16.14 -5.03
C TYR A 23 -5.08 15.62 -6.47
N GLN A 24 -4.25 14.60 -6.71
CA GLN A 24 -4.13 13.96 -8.03
C GLN A 24 -5.45 13.32 -8.49
N ILE A 25 -6.14 12.62 -7.58
CA ILE A 25 -7.47 12.05 -7.84
C ILE A 25 -8.47 13.15 -8.23
N HIS A 26 -8.52 14.24 -7.45
CA HIS A 26 -9.48 15.32 -7.66
C HIS A 26 -9.22 16.10 -8.95
N THR A 27 -7.95 16.29 -9.31
CA THR A 27 -7.55 17.00 -10.54
C THR A 27 -7.55 16.11 -11.78
N GLY A 28 -7.89 14.82 -11.64
CA GLY A 28 -7.98 13.88 -12.76
C GLY A 28 -6.63 13.60 -13.42
N GLN A 29 -5.52 13.72 -12.67
CA GLN A 29 -4.19 13.42 -13.19
C GLN A 29 -4.05 11.91 -13.41
N SER A 30 -3.73 11.51 -14.64
CA SER A 30 -3.49 10.10 -14.95
C SER A 30 -2.05 9.71 -14.66
N TYR A 31 -1.85 8.63 -13.90
CA TYR A 31 -0.53 8.04 -13.64
C TYR A 31 0.04 7.34 -14.88
N PHE A 32 -0.83 6.73 -15.68
CA PHE A 32 -0.45 5.85 -16.79
C PHE A 32 -0.42 6.56 -18.14
N ASP A 33 -0.79 7.84 -18.18
CA ASP A 33 -0.67 8.63 -19.40
C ASP A 33 0.81 8.91 -19.72
N LYS A 34 1.26 8.35 -20.85
CA LYS A 34 2.63 8.46 -21.37
C LYS A 34 2.79 9.66 -22.30
N PHE A 35 1.69 10.28 -22.73
CA PHE A 35 1.67 11.45 -23.62
C PHE A 35 1.54 12.76 -22.85
N ALA A 36 1.12 12.72 -21.58
CA ALA A 36 1.17 13.87 -20.68
C ALA A 36 2.62 14.21 -20.31
N ILE A 37 2.90 15.51 -20.14
CA ILE A 37 4.12 15.97 -19.47
C ILE A 37 4.01 15.51 -18.02
N GLN A 38 4.60 14.36 -17.70
CA GLN A 38 4.55 13.81 -16.34
C GLN A 38 5.24 14.78 -15.39
N SER A 39 4.51 15.19 -14.35
CA SER A 39 5.06 16.02 -13.30
C SER A 39 6.22 15.25 -12.63
N PRO A 40 7.37 15.88 -12.33
CA PRO A 40 8.44 15.22 -11.59
C PRO A 40 7.99 14.78 -10.19
N PHE A 41 6.88 15.34 -9.70
CA PHE A 41 6.29 15.02 -8.41
C PHE A 41 5.29 13.86 -8.47
N THR A 42 5.04 13.27 -9.65
CA THR A 42 3.97 12.29 -9.83
C THR A 42 4.05 11.16 -8.82
N HIS A 43 5.24 10.66 -8.48
CA HIS A 43 5.45 9.54 -7.55
C HIS A 43 5.25 9.88 -6.05
N LEU A 44 5.10 11.17 -5.68
CA LEU A 44 4.94 11.55 -4.27
C LEU A 44 3.58 11.16 -3.67
N TRP A 45 2.67 10.61 -4.47
CA TRP A 45 1.39 10.10 -3.99
C TRP A 45 1.58 9.00 -2.93
N SER A 46 2.55 8.09 -3.12
CA SER A 46 2.80 7.01 -2.18
C SER A 46 3.40 7.54 -0.88
N LEU A 47 4.25 8.57 -0.97
CA LEU A 47 4.79 9.27 0.20
C LEU A 47 3.68 9.94 1.02
N SER A 48 2.65 10.48 0.37
CA SER A 48 1.47 11.02 1.08
C SER A 48 0.70 9.95 1.84
N ILE A 49 0.55 8.75 1.26
CA ILE A 49 -0.09 7.61 1.96
C ILE A 49 0.74 7.20 3.19
N GLU A 50 2.07 7.14 3.05
CA GLU A 50 2.96 6.88 4.19
C GLU A 50 2.86 7.96 5.26
N GLY A 51 2.82 9.24 4.87
CA GLY A 51 2.64 10.36 5.78
C GLY A 51 1.32 10.28 6.56
N GLN A 52 0.21 9.95 5.89
CA GLN A 52 -1.08 9.68 6.53
C GLN A 52 -0.97 8.53 7.54
N PHE A 53 -0.33 7.42 7.16
CA PHE A 53 -0.10 6.30 8.06
C PHE A 53 0.69 6.72 9.29
N TYR A 54 1.83 7.40 9.14
CA TYR A 54 2.65 7.83 10.29
C TYR A 54 1.92 8.81 11.22
N LEU A 55 1.02 9.64 10.68
CA LEU A 55 0.21 10.55 11.48
C LEU A 55 -0.86 9.81 12.29
N PHE A 56 -1.61 8.90 11.65
CA PHE A 56 -2.76 8.24 12.28
C PHE A 56 -2.41 6.96 13.06
N TRP A 57 -1.37 6.24 12.63
CA TRP A 57 -1.01 4.94 13.20
C TRP A 57 -0.68 4.96 14.70
N PRO A 58 0.06 5.96 15.24
CA PRO A 58 0.32 6.03 16.69
C PRO A 58 -0.97 6.11 17.52
N LEU A 59 -1.95 6.89 17.05
CA LEU A 59 -3.25 6.99 17.72
C LEU A 59 -4.03 5.69 17.60
N LEU A 60 -4.06 5.09 16.40
CA LEU A 60 -4.75 3.83 16.15
C LEU A 60 -4.20 2.70 17.03
N ILE A 61 -2.88 2.56 17.14
CA ILE A 61 -2.30 1.48 17.95
C ILE A 61 -2.55 1.69 19.45
N ILE A 62 -2.54 2.93 19.95
CA ILE A 62 -2.92 3.24 21.35
C ILE A 62 -4.36 2.83 21.61
N LEU A 63 -5.29 3.21 20.74
CA LEU A 63 -6.71 2.87 20.87
C LEU A 63 -6.92 1.35 20.76
N MET A 64 -6.27 0.68 19.81
CA MET A 64 -6.34 -0.78 19.67
C MET A 64 -5.78 -1.48 20.90
N CYS A 65 -4.67 -1.03 21.49
CA CYS A 65 -4.13 -1.62 22.71
C CYS A 65 -5.04 -1.37 23.92
N LYS A 66 -5.71 -0.22 23.99
CA LYS A 66 -6.65 0.13 25.06
C LYS A 66 -7.94 -0.68 25.00
N TYR A 67 -8.52 -0.86 23.82
CA TYR A 67 -9.86 -1.45 23.66
C TYR A 67 -9.86 -2.89 23.14
N LEU A 68 -8.79 -3.34 22.50
CA LEU A 68 -8.68 -4.70 21.93
C LEU A 68 -7.51 -5.43 22.61
N PRO A 69 -7.68 -5.99 23.82
CA PRO A 69 -6.57 -6.52 24.61
C PRO A 69 -5.87 -7.71 23.94
N LYS A 70 -6.64 -8.54 23.22
CA LYS A 70 -6.13 -9.75 22.55
C LYS A 70 -5.40 -9.41 21.25
N LYS A 71 -4.16 -9.91 21.12
CA LYS A 71 -3.36 -9.80 19.88
C LYS A 71 -4.08 -10.36 18.66
N SER A 72 -4.77 -11.51 18.81
CA SER A 72 -5.53 -12.15 17.72
C SER A 72 -6.65 -11.26 17.20
N VAL A 73 -7.37 -10.56 18.07
CA VAL A 73 -8.45 -9.65 17.67
C VAL A 73 -7.88 -8.49 16.85
N ARG A 74 -6.76 -7.90 17.29
CA ARG A 74 -6.08 -6.84 16.53
C ARG A 74 -5.58 -7.33 15.17
N PHE A 75 -5.01 -8.53 15.12
CA PHE A 75 -4.56 -9.16 13.88
C PHE A 75 -5.72 -9.35 12.89
N PHE A 76 -6.80 -10.03 13.31
CA PHE A 76 -7.95 -10.28 12.43
C PHE A 76 -8.67 -9.00 12.02
N LEU A 77 -8.71 -7.98 12.89
CA LEU A 77 -9.24 -6.66 12.51
C LEU A 77 -8.43 -6.04 11.36
N LEU A 78 -7.10 -6.01 11.47
CA LEU A 78 -6.23 -5.44 10.43
C LEU A 78 -6.33 -6.22 9.11
N ILE A 79 -6.38 -7.56 9.18
CA ILE A 79 -6.58 -8.41 8.00
C ILE A 79 -7.97 -8.21 7.40
N GLY A 80 -9.01 -8.04 8.22
CA GLY A 80 -10.35 -7.71 7.76
C GLY A 80 -10.38 -6.37 7.01
N LEU A 81 -9.76 -5.34 7.58
CA LEU A 81 -9.63 -4.03 6.95
C LEU A 81 -8.78 -4.07 5.67
N SER A 82 -7.72 -4.89 5.63
CA SER A 82 -6.92 -5.05 4.40
C SER A 82 -7.72 -5.72 3.29
N LEU A 83 -8.54 -6.72 3.62
CA LEU A 83 -9.44 -7.36 2.65
C LEU A 83 -10.52 -6.39 2.16
N LEU A 84 -11.09 -5.56 3.03
CA LEU A 84 -12.06 -4.53 2.64
C LEU A 84 -11.44 -3.51 1.69
N SER A 85 -10.22 -3.05 1.96
CA SER A 85 -9.48 -2.14 1.08
C SER A 85 -9.19 -2.77 -0.30
N ALA A 86 -8.82 -4.05 -0.34
CA ALA A 86 -8.61 -4.77 -1.60
C ALA A 86 -9.93 -5.02 -2.37
N LEU A 87 -11.02 -5.28 -1.65
CA LEU A 87 -12.35 -5.43 -2.23
C LEU A 87 -12.83 -4.10 -2.82
N GLU A 88 -12.63 -2.99 -2.11
CA GLU A 88 -12.93 -1.65 -2.62
C GLU A 88 -12.15 -1.35 -3.91
N MET A 89 -10.86 -1.68 -3.97
CA MET A 89 -10.07 -1.56 -5.20
C MET A 89 -10.69 -2.37 -6.35
N MET A 90 -11.07 -3.63 -6.09
CA MET A 90 -11.68 -4.51 -7.08
C MET A 90 -13.01 -3.96 -7.60
N LEU A 91 -13.85 -3.41 -6.71
CA LEU A 91 -15.17 -2.88 -7.06
C LEU A 91 -15.11 -1.53 -7.79
N LEU A 92 -14.16 -0.67 -7.43
CA LEU A 92 -13.99 0.65 -8.05
C LEU A 92 -13.25 0.59 -9.39
N PHE A 93 -12.44 -0.45 -9.63
CA PHE A 93 -11.72 -0.61 -10.87
C PHE A 93 -12.67 -0.88 -12.04
N LYS A 94 -12.50 -0.13 -13.13
CA LYS A 94 -13.31 -0.25 -14.35
C LYS A 94 -12.40 -0.57 -15.53
N VAL A 95 -12.62 -1.75 -16.11
CA VAL A 95 -11.89 -2.21 -17.30
C VAL A 95 -12.07 -1.22 -18.46
N GLY A 96 -10.96 -0.83 -19.09
CA GLY A 96 -10.98 0.10 -20.23
C GLY A 96 -11.03 1.59 -19.84
N SER A 97 -10.99 1.92 -18.55
CA SER A 97 -10.84 3.30 -18.06
C SER A 97 -9.52 3.51 -17.33
N ASP A 98 -9.14 4.76 -17.11
CA ASP A 98 -7.93 5.10 -16.36
C ASP A 98 -8.01 4.59 -14.89
N PRO A 99 -7.10 3.69 -14.46
CA PRO A 99 -7.11 3.15 -13.10
C PRO A 99 -6.54 4.12 -12.04
N SER A 100 -6.14 5.33 -12.40
CA SER A 100 -5.44 6.26 -11.49
C SER A 100 -6.20 6.53 -10.17
N ARG A 101 -7.54 6.54 -10.16
CA ARG A 101 -8.33 6.66 -8.91
C ARG A 101 -8.06 5.53 -7.92
N VAL A 102 -8.05 4.29 -8.39
CA VAL A 102 -7.79 3.13 -7.51
C VAL A 102 -6.30 2.95 -7.24
N TYR A 103 -5.43 3.47 -8.13
CA TYR A 103 -3.99 3.43 -7.97
C TYR A 103 -3.48 4.41 -6.90
N TYR A 104 -4.05 5.62 -6.84
CA TYR A 104 -3.68 6.66 -5.87
C TYR A 104 -4.47 6.62 -4.54
N GLY A 105 -5.63 5.96 -4.52
CA GLY A 105 -6.53 5.97 -3.36
C GLY A 105 -5.87 5.36 -2.12
N THR A 106 -5.87 6.10 -1.00
CA THR A 106 -5.44 5.52 0.29
C THR A 106 -6.35 4.36 0.67
N ASP A 107 -7.65 4.55 0.51
CA ASP A 107 -8.74 3.58 0.69
C ASP A 107 -8.47 2.27 -0.07
N THR A 108 -8.00 2.36 -1.31
CA THR A 108 -7.74 1.21 -2.18
C THR A 108 -6.31 0.66 -2.11
N ARG A 109 -5.40 1.28 -1.34
CA ARG A 109 -3.98 0.87 -1.26
C ARG A 109 -3.48 0.57 0.15
N VAL A 110 -4.21 0.97 1.18
CA VAL A 110 -3.81 0.80 2.58
C VAL A 110 -3.68 -0.68 2.97
N PHE A 111 -4.27 -1.61 2.22
CA PHE A 111 -4.15 -3.05 2.46
C PHE A 111 -2.71 -3.54 2.61
N SER A 112 -1.75 -3.04 1.81
CA SER A 112 -0.34 -3.47 1.89
C SER A 112 0.26 -3.11 3.25
N ILE A 113 -0.03 -1.89 3.73
CA ILE A 113 0.43 -1.40 5.02
C ILE A 113 -0.24 -2.17 6.16
N LEU A 114 -1.55 -2.44 6.05
CA LEU A 114 -2.30 -3.18 7.05
C LEU A 114 -1.85 -4.64 7.19
N ILE A 115 -1.48 -5.30 6.09
CA ILE A 115 -0.89 -6.65 6.12
C ILE A 115 0.43 -6.62 6.92
N GLY A 116 1.33 -5.69 6.62
CA GLY A 116 2.59 -5.53 7.35
C GLY A 116 2.37 -5.21 8.84
N ALA A 117 1.42 -4.31 9.13
CA ALA A 117 1.04 -3.97 10.49
C ALA A 117 0.45 -5.16 11.26
N ALA A 118 -0.37 -5.98 10.61
CA ALA A 118 -0.91 -7.20 11.19
C ALA A 118 0.22 -8.18 11.54
N LEU A 119 1.15 -8.42 10.61
CA LEU A 119 2.31 -9.27 10.83
C LEU A 119 3.18 -8.80 12.01
N ALA A 120 3.41 -7.49 12.13
CA ALA A 120 4.18 -6.91 13.23
C ALA A 120 3.58 -7.19 14.63
N ILE A 121 2.26 -7.36 14.75
CA ILE A 121 1.59 -7.67 16.03
C ILE A 121 1.91 -9.10 16.50
N VAL A 122 1.97 -10.04 15.56
CA VAL A 122 2.12 -11.48 15.84
C VAL A 122 3.59 -11.90 15.84
N TRP A 123 4.41 -11.26 15.01
CA TRP A 123 5.83 -11.57 14.82
C TRP A 123 6.75 -10.40 15.20
N PRO A 124 6.78 -9.98 16.48
CA PRO A 124 7.62 -8.86 16.92
C PRO A 124 9.11 -9.23 16.87
N SER A 125 9.91 -8.43 16.17
CA SER A 125 11.36 -8.64 15.97
C SER A 125 12.14 -8.84 17.28
N SER A 126 11.70 -8.19 18.37
CA SER A 126 12.31 -8.28 19.71
C SER A 126 12.13 -9.63 20.41
N LYS A 127 11.23 -10.49 19.92
CA LYS A 127 10.95 -11.82 20.50
C LYS A 127 11.38 -12.98 19.59
N LEU A 128 12.04 -12.71 18.47
CA LEU A 128 12.58 -13.78 17.62
C LEU A 128 13.72 -14.47 18.36
N SER A 129 13.64 -15.80 18.45
CA SER A 129 14.73 -16.60 18.99
C SER A 129 15.98 -16.41 18.14
N GLN A 130 17.10 -16.07 18.76
CA GLN A 130 18.41 -16.01 18.09
C GLN A 130 18.90 -17.41 17.67
N LYS A 131 18.37 -18.46 18.28
CA LYS A 131 18.66 -19.86 17.95
C LYS A 131 17.42 -20.50 17.34
N LEU A 132 17.35 -20.51 16.02
CA LEU A 132 16.33 -21.22 15.26
C LEU A 132 16.76 -22.68 15.04
N PRO A 133 15.87 -23.67 15.25
CA PRO A 133 16.13 -25.04 14.82
C PRO A 133 16.45 -25.10 13.32
N ASN A 134 17.30 -26.04 12.93
CA ASN A 134 17.75 -26.17 11.52
C ASN A 134 16.57 -26.32 10.55
N GLU A 135 15.51 -27.04 10.94
CA GLU A 135 14.30 -27.21 10.13
C GLU A 135 13.54 -25.89 9.92
N SER A 136 13.31 -25.11 10.98
CA SER A 136 12.64 -23.82 10.87
C SER A 136 13.45 -22.83 10.02
N ARG A 137 14.79 -22.86 10.14
CA ARG A 137 15.69 -22.08 9.29
C ARG A 137 15.60 -22.49 7.82
N ARG A 138 15.54 -23.80 7.54
CA ARG A 138 15.41 -24.34 6.19
C ARG A 138 14.09 -23.92 5.55
N ILE A 139 12.98 -24.05 6.28
CA ILE A 139 11.65 -23.62 5.81
C ILE A 139 11.66 -22.11 5.52
N LEU A 140 12.15 -21.29 6.46
CA LEU A 140 12.20 -19.83 6.27
C LEU A 140 13.04 -19.43 5.04
N ASN A 141 14.19 -20.09 4.82
CA ASN A 141 15.03 -19.86 3.66
C ASN A 141 14.34 -20.26 2.36
N ILE A 142 13.70 -21.43 2.31
CA ILE A 142 12.99 -21.90 1.11
C ILE A 142 11.82 -20.96 0.80
N THR A 143 11.01 -20.62 1.81
CA THR A 143 9.91 -19.68 1.65
C THR A 143 10.42 -18.32 1.17
N GLY A 144 11.50 -17.80 1.74
CA GLY A 144 12.11 -16.54 1.32
C GLY A 144 12.59 -16.57 -0.14
N ILE A 145 13.26 -17.65 -0.57
CA ILE A 145 13.69 -17.82 -1.97
C ILE A 145 12.47 -17.89 -2.91
N VAL A 146 11.44 -18.65 -2.55
CA VAL A 146 10.22 -18.75 -3.36
C VAL A 146 9.53 -17.38 -3.47
N CYS A 147 9.38 -16.65 -2.36
CA CYS A 147 8.81 -15.30 -2.37
C CYS A 147 9.64 -14.35 -3.23
N ALA A 148 10.98 -14.36 -3.10
CA ALA A 148 11.86 -13.52 -3.92
C ALA A 148 11.70 -13.83 -5.42
N LEU A 149 11.63 -15.10 -5.80
CA LEU A 149 11.39 -15.51 -7.19
C LEU A 149 10.01 -15.04 -7.68
N LEU A 150 8.97 -15.16 -6.84
CA LEU A 150 7.62 -14.69 -7.17
C LEU A 150 7.57 -13.15 -7.34
N VAL A 151 8.30 -12.39 -6.51
CA VAL A 151 8.45 -10.94 -6.68
C VAL A 151 9.12 -10.60 -8.01
N ILE A 152 10.21 -11.29 -8.34
CA ILE A 152 10.92 -11.11 -9.63
C ILE A 152 9.99 -11.45 -10.80
N LEU A 153 9.25 -12.56 -10.73
CA LEU A 153 8.28 -12.93 -11.77
C LEU A 153 7.15 -11.91 -11.88
N SER A 154 6.69 -11.37 -10.76
CA SER A 154 5.65 -10.34 -10.71
C SER A 154 6.13 -9.06 -11.39
N PHE A 155 7.39 -8.66 -11.19
CA PHE A 155 8.00 -7.51 -11.87
C PHE A 155 7.88 -7.60 -13.41
N PHE A 156 8.09 -8.79 -13.99
CA PHE A 156 7.97 -8.98 -15.44
C PHE A 156 6.53 -9.19 -15.93
N LYS A 157 5.62 -9.71 -15.10
CA LYS A 157 4.25 -10.07 -15.53
C LYS A 157 3.18 -9.03 -15.21
N MET A 158 3.33 -8.31 -14.09
CA MET A 158 2.35 -7.34 -13.60
C MET A 158 2.59 -5.99 -14.28
N ASN A 159 1.76 -5.71 -15.30
CA ASN A 159 1.66 -4.38 -15.89
C ASN A 159 0.47 -3.66 -15.24
N GLY A 160 0.67 -2.43 -14.77
CA GLY A 160 -0.34 -1.60 -14.12
C GLY A 160 -1.56 -1.24 -14.97
N GLU A 161 -1.58 -1.57 -16.26
CA GLU A 161 -2.79 -1.43 -17.11
C GLU A 161 -3.66 -2.71 -17.13
N LYS A 162 -3.16 -3.85 -16.60
CA LYS A 162 -3.89 -5.13 -16.64
C LYS A 162 -4.92 -5.23 -15.51
N ALA A 163 -6.12 -5.70 -15.84
CA ALA A 163 -7.20 -5.92 -14.87
C ALA A 163 -6.81 -6.85 -13.71
N PHE A 164 -5.98 -7.87 -13.96
CA PHE A 164 -5.50 -8.79 -12.92
C PHE A 164 -4.84 -8.06 -11.74
N VAL A 165 -4.12 -6.96 -12.01
CA VAL A 165 -3.43 -6.20 -10.98
C VAL A 165 -4.41 -5.64 -9.95
N TYR A 166 -5.56 -5.14 -10.40
CA TYR A 166 -6.59 -4.52 -9.55
C TYR A 166 -7.62 -5.51 -8.99
N HIS A 167 -7.85 -6.62 -9.68
CA HIS A 167 -8.72 -7.72 -9.21
C HIS A 167 -7.99 -8.67 -8.24
N GLY A 168 -7.17 -8.14 -7.34
CA GLY A 168 -6.47 -8.90 -6.30
C GLY A 168 -5.00 -9.21 -6.57
N GLY A 169 -4.48 -8.96 -7.77
CA GLY A 169 -3.06 -9.15 -8.08
C GLY A 169 -2.13 -8.34 -7.16
N MET A 170 -2.45 -7.06 -6.90
CA MET A 170 -1.68 -6.25 -5.94
C MET A 170 -1.78 -6.74 -4.49
N TYR A 171 -2.94 -7.29 -4.11
CA TYR A 171 -3.14 -7.86 -2.77
C TYR A 171 -2.27 -9.10 -2.59
N LEU A 172 -2.27 -10.01 -3.57
CA LEU A 172 -1.39 -11.18 -3.59
C LEU A 172 0.09 -10.78 -3.56
N PHE A 173 0.48 -9.79 -4.38
CA PHE A 173 1.84 -9.28 -4.37
C PHE A 173 2.25 -8.79 -2.97
N SER A 174 1.36 -8.09 -2.27
CA SER A 174 1.63 -7.56 -0.91
C SER A 174 1.77 -8.64 0.17
N ILE A 175 1.25 -9.85 -0.07
CA ILE A 175 1.45 -10.99 0.84
C ILE A 175 2.82 -11.63 0.60
N ILE A 176 3.29 -11.59 -0.64
CA ILE A 176 4.52 -12.26 -1.08
C ILE A 176 5.76 -11.40 -0.81
N SER A 177 5.64 -10.07 -0.98
CA SER A 177 6.73 -9.09 -0.79
C SER A 177 7.00 -8.79 0.68
#